data_AF-A0A432Y5U9-F1
#
_entry.id   AF-A0A432Y5U9-F1
#
_cell.length_a   1.000
_cell.length_b   1.000
_cell.length_c   1.000
_cell.angle_alpha   90.00
_cell.angle_beta   90.00
_cell.angle_gamma   90.00
#
_symmetry.space_group_name_H-M   'P 1'
#
loop_
_entity.id
_entity.type
_entity.pdbx_description
1 polymer ?
#
loop_
_entity_poly.entity_id
_entity_poly.type
_entity_poly.pdbx_seq_one_letter_code
_entity_poly.pdbx_strand_id
1 'polypeptide(L)'
;MKLLLILCACVALLTAFWVANMFVWLFVGLGLICALSLGIVQRHSELSSLVASAFFIASGFTSLHVTITSMASSSVSPQVTTFAAPVVLILMSSLLFCVAMVERHAAMSDDAPVSTKATLKRQVL
;
A
#
# COMPACT_ATOMS: atom_id res chain seq x y z
N MET A 1 0.35 9.64 -7.54
CA MET A 1 0.10 8.19 -7.40
C MET A 1 1.25 7.31 -7.91
N LYS A 2 1.52 7.22 -9.22
CA LYS A 2 2.48 6.26 -9.81
C LYS A 2 3.92 6.35 -9.25
N LEU A 3 4.48 7.55 -9.12
CA LEU A 3 5.82 7.75 -8.55
C LEU A 3 5.91 7.28 -7.09
N LEU A 4 4.85 7.48 -6.32
CA LEU A 4 4.79 7.09 -4.91
C LEU A 4 4.74 5.56 -4.76
N LEU A 5 4.00 4.87 -5.64
CA LEU A 5 4.00 3.40 -5.73
C LEU A 5 5.38 2.85 -6.10
N ILE A 6 6.06 3.45 -7.08
CA ILE A 6 7.41 3.05 -7.49
C ILE A 6 8.39 3.25 -6.34
N LEU A 7 8.34 4.40 -5.65
CA LEU A 7 9.18 4.69 -4.51
C LEU A 7 8.94 3.67 -3.37
N CYS A 8 7.67 3.36 -3.09
CA CYS A 8 7.31 2.36 -2.09
C CYS A 8 7.79 0.95 -2.47
N ALA A 9 7.70 0.58 -3.75
CA ALA A 9 8.23 -0.68 -4.26
C ALA A 9 9.76 -0.77 -4.12
N CYS A 10 10.49 0.31 -4.41
CA CYS A 10 11.94 0.39 -4.19
C CYS A 10 12.30 0.21 -2.71
N VAL A 11 11.60 0.90 -1.81
CA VAL A 11 11.81 0.73 -0.36
C VAL A 11 11.48 -0.70 0.07
N ALA A 12 10.38 -1.28 -0.42
CA ALA A 12 9.98 -2.65 -0.11
C ALA A 12 11.05 -3.68 -0.54
N LEU A 13 11.61 -3.54 -1.74
CA LEU A 13 12.71 -4.37 -2.24
C LEU A 13 13.98 -4.23 -1.39
N LEU A 14 14.34 -3.00 -1.04
CA LEU A 14 15.49 -2.74 -0.17
C LEU A 14 15.31 -3.41 1.20
N THR A 15 14.10 -3.32 1.75
CA THR A 15 13.75 -3.95 3.03
C THR A 15 13.81 -5.47 2.95
N ALA A 16 13.29 -6.07 1.87
CA ALA A 16 13.35 -7.52 1.65
C ALA A 16 14.79 -8.03 1.48
N PHE A 17 15.63 -7.27 0.78
CA PHE A 17 17.04 -7.58 0.61
C PHE A 17 17.79 -7.59 1.95
N TRP A 18 17.53 -6.59 2.80
CA TRP A 18 18.18 -6.46 4.10
C TRP A 18 17.77 -7.54 5.10
N VAL A 19 16.48 -7.89 5.13
CA VAL A 19 15.93 -8.81 6.14
C VAL A 19 16.18 -10.28 5.76
N ALA A 20 16.43 -10.56 4.48
CA ALA A 20 16.72 -11.89 3.95
C ALA A 20 15.71 -12.97 4.37
N ASN A 21 14.44 -12.60 4.58
CA ASN A 21 13.38 -13.50 5.04
C ASN A 21 12.41 -13.83 3.90
N MET A 22 12.16 -15.12 3.70
CA MET A 22 11.28 -15.65 2.63
C MET A 22 9.86 -15.09 2.68
N PHE A 23 9.29 -14.87 3.88
CA PHE A 23 7.93 -14.31 4.03
C PHE A 23 7.87 -12.85 3.59
N VAL A 24 8.91 -12.06 3.91
CA VAL A 24 9.00 -10.66 3.48
C VAL A 24 9.10 -10.58 1.96
N TRP A 25 9.93 -11.43 1.35
CA TRP A 25 10.02 -11.55 -0.12
C TRP A 25 8.68 -11.92 -0.77
N LEU A 26 7.93 -12.84 -0.17
CA LEU A 26 6.62 -13.26 -0.69
C LEU A 26 5.61 -12.11 -0.67
N PHE A 27 5.51 -11.36 0.44
CA PHE A 27 4.62 -10.20 0.53
C PHE A 27 5.02 -9.07 -0.42
N VAL A 28 6.32 -8.79 -0.54
CA VAL A 28 6.82 -7.77 -1.49
C VAL A 28 6.54 -8.20 -2.94
N GLY A 29 6.73 -9.47 -3.27
CA GLY A 29 6.40 -10.03 -4.58
C GLY A 29 4.91 -9.91 -4.92
N LEU A 30 4.02 -10.26 -3.99
CA LEU A 30 2.57 -10.09 -4.15
C LEU A 30 2.20 -8.61 -4.34
N GLY A 31 2.77 -7.72 -3.52
CA GLY A 31 2.55 -6.27 -3.66
C GLY A 31 3.02 -5.71 -5.00
N LEU A 32 4.17 -6.17 -5.50
CA LEU A 32 4.70 -5.82 -6.82
C LEU A 32 3.84 -6.35 -7.96
N ILE A 33 3.37 -7.60 -7.88
CA ILE A 33 2.47 -8.18 -8.89
C ILE A 33 1.16 -7.40 -8.91
N CYS A 34 0.59 -7.09 -7.75
CA CYS A 34 -0.60 -6.24 -7.66
C CYS A 34 -0.35 -4.84 -8.25
N ALA A 35 0.82 -4.23 -8.01
CA ALA A 35 1.15 -2.93 -8.60
C ALA A 35 1.37 -2.99 -10.13
N LEU A 36 2.04 -4.02 -10.63
CA LEU A 36 2.43 -4.18 -12.05
C LEU A 36 1.29 -4.67 -12.94
N SER A 37 0.45 -5.58 -12.43
CA SER A 37 -0.69 -6.14 -13.19
C SER A 37 -1.69 -5.07 -13.67
N LEU A 38 -1.61 -3.84 -13.16
CA LEU A 38 -2.47 -2.72 -13.55
C LEU A 38 -1.81 -1.65 -14.43
N GLY A 39 -0.55 -1.82 -14.81
CA GLY A 39 -0.05 -1.13 -16.00
C GLY A 39 -0.84 -1.53 -17.26
N ILE A 40 -1.46 -2.71 -17.23
CA ILE A 40 -2.12 -3.35 -18.38
C ILE A 40 -3.65 -3.16 -18.35
N VAL A 41 -4.28 -2.99 -17.18
CA VAL A 41 -5.76 -2.87 -17.04
C VAL A 41 -6.12 -1.62 -16.22
N GLN A 42 -6.41 -0.50 -16.91
CA GLN A 42 -6.64 0.81 -16.29
C GLN A 42 -7.93 0.92 -15.46
N ARG A 43 -8.88 -0.02 -15.58
CA ARG A 43 -10.24 0.13 -15.03
C ARG A 43 -10.36 -0.02 -13.50
N HIS A 44 -9.33 -0.53 -12.81
CA HIS A 44 -9.37 -0.81 -11.37
C HIS A 44 -8.10 -0.36 -10.61
N SER A 45 -7.44 0.71 -11.07
CA SER A 45 -6.17 1.18 -10.50
C SER A 45 -6.23 1.48 -9.00
N GLU A 46 -7.37 1.98 -8.50
CA GLU A 46 -7.55 2.37 -7.09
C GLU A 46 -7.59 1.16 -6.16
N LEU A 47 -8.40 0.16 -6.48
CA LEU A 47 -8.52 -1.08 -5.69
C LEU A 47 -7.19 -1.80 -5.59
N SER A 48 -6.41 -1.84 -6.67
CA SER A 48 -5.12 -2.50 -6.60
C SER A 48 -4.05 -1.68 -5.87
N SER A 49 -4.07 -0.36 -5.97
CA SER A 49 -3.19 0.49 -5.14
C SER A 49 -3.45 0.23 -3.65
N LEU A 50 -4.72 0.05 -3.28
CA LEU A 50 -5.16 -0.29 -1.93
C LEU A 50 -4.71 -1.69 -1.49
N VAL A 51 -4.82 -2.69 -2.38
CA VAL A 51 -4.35 -4.06 -2.10
C VAL A 51 -2.81 -4.13 -2.03
N ALA A 52 -2.10 -3.47 -2.95
CA ALA A 52 -0.64 -3.43 -2.96
C ALA A 52 -0.09 -2.74 -1.71
N SER A 53 -0.69 -1.61 -1.29
CA SER A 53 -0.32 -0.95 -0.05
C SER A 53 -0.55 -1.81 1.19
N ALA A 54 -1.64 -2.59 1.24
CA ALA A 54 -1.87 -3.56 2.32
C ALA A 54 -0.77 -4.64 2.39
N PHE A 55 -0.33 -5.17 1.24
CA PHE A 55 0.77 -6.14 1.20
C PHE A 55 2.12 -5.51 1.61
N PHE A 56 2.39 -4.25 1.26
CA PHE A 56 3.60 -3.56 1.71
C PHE A 56 3.57 -3.23 3.21
N ILE A 57 2.40 -2.93 3.79
CA ILE A 57 2.24 -2.79 5.24
C ILE A 57 2.54 -4.13 5.92
N ALA A 58 1.96 -5.24 5.43
CA ALA A 58 2.20 -6.57 5.98
C ALA A 58 3.68 -6.98 5.90
N SER A 59 4.36 -6.67 4.79
CA SER A 59 5.80 -6.94 4.65
C SER A 59 6.64 -6.10 5.62
N GLY A 60 6.28 -4.82 5.83
CA GLY A 60 6.91 -3.94 6.80
C GLY A 60 6.79 -4.45 8.23
N PHE A 61 5.59 -4.86 8.66
CA PHE A 61 5.40 -5.45 10.00
C PHE A 61 6.11 -6.78 10.17
N THR A 62 6.10 -7.65 9.15
CA THR A 62 6.81 -8.94 9.18
C THR A 62 8.33 -8.71 9.30
N SER A 63 8.85 -7.74 8.55
CA SER A 63 10.25 -7.32 8.61
C SER A 63 10.62 -6.77 10.00
N LEU A 64 9.77 -5.92 10.56
CA LEU A 64 9.97 -5.36 11.90
C LEU A 64 9.99 -6.47 12.96
N HIS A 65 9.05 -7.42 12.88
CA HIS A 65 9.00 -8.57 13.78
C HIS A 65 10.27 -9.41 13.70
N VAL A 66 10.72 -9.77 12.50
CA VAL A 66 11.96 -10.53 12.28
C VAL A 66 13.17 -9.79 12.88
N THR A 67 13.24 -8.48 12.65
CA THR A 67 14.31 -7.62 13.16
C THR A 67 14.31 -7.55 14.69
N ILE A 68 13.14 -7.42 15.34
CA ILE A 68 13.02 -7.46 16.80
C ILE A 68 13.46 -8.82 17.36
N THR A 69 13.01 -9.92 16.73
CA THR A 69 13.38 -11.27 17.19
C THR A 69 14.88 -11.56 17.03
N SER A 70 15.55 -11.01 16.01
CA SER A 70 16.99 -11.17 15.83
C SER A 70 17.82 -10.23 16.71
N MET A 71 17.28 -9.07 17.07
CA MET A 71 17.89 -8.16 18.06
C MET A 71 17.88 -8.74 19.46
N ALA A 72 16.84 -9.50 19.83
CA ALA A 72 16.80 -10.19 21.10
C ALA A 72 17.91 -11.24 21.28
N SER A 73 18.56 -11.67 20.18
CA SER A 73 19.55 -12.75 20.19
C SER A 73 21.01 -12.33 19.95
N SER A 74 21.32 -11.08 19.58
CA SER A 74 22.69 -10.69 19.22
C SER A 74 23.09 -9.23 19.53
N SER A 75 24.30 -9.05 20.07
CA SER A 75 24.84 -7.78 20.55
C SER A 75 25.47 -6.90 19.44
N VAL A 76 24.91 -5.69 19.28
CA VAL A 76 25.50 -4.39 18.89
C VAL A 76 26.09 -4.20 17.46
N SER A 77 25.29 -3.48 16.65
CA SER A 77 25.59 -2.74 15.39
C SER A 77 25.73 -3.56 14.10
N PRO A 78 25.26 -3.07 12.92
CA PRO A 78 24.57 -1.81 12.58
C PRO A 78 23.05 -2.01 12.58
N GLN A 79 22.39 -1.66 13.69
CA GLN A 79 20.99 -2.01 13.94
C GLN A 79 20.00 -0.87 13.67
N VAL A 80 20.48 0.38 13.58
CA VAL A 80 19.60 1.55 13.42
C VAL A 80 19.10 1.68 11.98
N THR A 81 19.97 1.39 11.01
CA THR A 81 19.63 1.45 9.58
C THR A 81 18.68 0.32 9.18
N THR A 82 18.80 -0.86 9.80
CA THR A 82 17.91 -2.02 9.56
C THR A 82 16.52 -1.78 10.14
N PHE A 83 16.39 -0.98 11.21
CA PHE A 83 15.11 -0.63 11.81
C PHE A 83 14.37 0.48 11.06
N ALA A 84 15.11 1.45 10.52
CA ALA A 84 14.50 2.59 9.82
C ALA A 84 13.77 2.16 8.54
N ALA A 85 14.33 1.22 7.77
CA ALA A 85 13.73 0.75 6.51
C ALA A 85 12.30 0.19 6.65
N PRO A 86 12.01 -0.78 7.55
CA PRO A 86 10.64 -1.28 7.74
C PRO A 86 9.69 -0.22 8.29
N VAL A 87 10.16 0.67 9.17
CA VAL A 87 9.32 1.77 9.70
C VAL A 87 8.94 2.76 8.60
N VAL A 88 9.91 3.17 7.78
CA VAL A 88 9.67 4.04 6.62
C VAL A 88 8.75 3.36 5.61
N LEU A 89 8.92 2.05 5.38
CA LEU A 89 8.03 1.27 4.52
C LEU A 89 6.59 1.28 5.03
N ILE A 90 6.37 1.05 6.33
CA ILE A 90 5.03 1.09 6.94
C ILE A 90 4.41 2.48 6.81
N LEU A 91 5.16 3.54 7.10
CA LEU A 91 4.68 4.91 7.01
C LEU A 91 4.31 5.29 5.57
N MET A 92 5.19 5.02 4.61
CA MET A 92 4.95 5.29 3.18
C MET A 92 3.77 4.47 2.63
N SER A 93 3.66 3.20 3.02
CA SER A 93 2.57 2.33 2.59
C SER A 93 1.23 2.76 3.20
N SER A 94 1.24 3.23 4.45
CA SER A 94 0.04 3.78 5.11
C SER A 94 -0.42 5.09 4.46
N LEU A 95 0.52 5.97 4.11
CA LEU A 95 0.21 7.18 3.33
C LEU A 95 -0.40 6.83 1.97
N LEU A 96 0.19 5.87 1.25
CA LEU A 96 -0.37 5.36 -0.02
C LEU A 96 -1.79 4.80 0.16
N PHE A 97 -2.02 4.04 1.23
CA PHE A 97 -3.33 3.49 1.56
C PHE A 97 -4.35 4.60 1.84
N CYS A 98 -3.99 5.60 2.65
CA CYS A 98 -4.85 6.74 2.95
C CYS A 98 -5.20 7.54 1.69
N VAL A 99 -4.21 7.85 0.84
CA VAL A 99 -4.48 8.60 -0.40
C VAL A 99 -5.34 7.76 -1.36
N ALA A 100 -5.09 6.45 -1.48
CA ALA A 100 -5.93 5.57 -2.32
C ALA A 100 -7.38 5.49 -1.82
N MET A 101 -7.60 5.48 -0.51
CA MET A 101 -8.94 5.55 0.09
C MET A 101 -9.64 6.88 -0.17
N VAL A 102 -8.91 8.01 -0.06
CA VAL A 102 -9.45 9.35 -0.34
C VAL A 102 -9.81 9.49 -1.82
N GLU A 103 -8.94 9.05 -2.74
CA GLU A 103 -9.22 9.09 -4.18
C GLU A 103 -10.44 8.24 -4.53
N ARG A 104 -10.54 7.03 -3.97
CA ARG A 104 -11.71 6.16 -4.15
C ARG A 104 -13.01 6.79 -3.63
N HIS A 105 -12.95 7.47 -2.48
CA HIS A 105 -14.12 8.12 -1.90
C HIS A 105 -14.54 9.35 -2.72
N ALA A 106 -13.59 10.13 -3.23
CA ALA A 106 -13.85 11.25 -4.13
C ALA A 106 -14.50 10.77 -5.44
N ALA A 107 -13.97 9.72 -6.06
CA ALA A 107 -14.51 9.14 -7.29
C ALA A 107 -15.95 8.61 -7.11
N MET A 108 -16.26 7.96 -5.98
CA MET A 108 -17.64 7.51 -5.70
C MET A 108 -18.62 8.65 -5.37
N SER A 109 -18.13 9.81 -4.92
CA SER A 109 -19.00 10.95 -4.59
C SER A 109 -19.49 11.71 -5.83
N ASP A 110 -18.70 11.73 -6.91
CA ASP A 110 -19.09 12.34 -8.20
C ASP A 110 -20.11 11.50 -8.98
N ASP A 111 -20.18 10.19 -8.70
CA ASP A 111 -21.19 9.28 -9.25
C ASP A 111 -22.54 9.34 -8.50
N ALA A 112 -22.69 10.23 -7.51
CA ALA A 112 -23.98 10.46 -6.85
C ALA A 112 -24.98 11.02 -7.88
N PRO A 113 -26.02 10.27 -8.26
CA PRO A 113 -26.86 10.66 -9.37
C PRO A 113 -27.63 11.94 -9.02
N VAL A 114 -27.60 12.90 -9.96
CA VAL A 114 -28.55 14.01 -10.11
C VAL A 114 -29.95 13.44 -10.37
N SER A 115 -30.51 12.70 -9.41
CA SER A 115 -31.81 12.02 -9.48
C SER A 115 -32.70 12.47 -8.33
N THR A 116 -32.77 13.77 -8.13
CA THR A 116 -33.77 14.37 -7.21
C THR A 116 -34.53 15.53 -7.85
N LYS A 117 -34.28 15.82 -9.14
CA LYS A 117 -35.05 16.83 -9.90
C LYS A 117 -36.02 16.23 -10.92
N ALA A 118 -35.87 14.96 -11.30
CA ALA A 118 -36.78 14.31 -12.25
C ALA A 118 -38.06 13.78 -11.58
N THR A 119 -38.01 13.41 -10.30
CA THR A 119 -39.14 12.80 -9.59
C THR A 119 -40.13 13.82 -9.01
N LEU A 120 -39.72 15.08 -8.83
CA LEU A 120 -40.61 16.12 -8.29
C LEU A 120 -41.51 16.76 -9.36
N LYS A 121 -41.17 16.67 -10.65
CA LYS A 121 -42.00 17.20 -11.75
C LYS A 121 -43.18 16.27 -12.11
N ARG A 122 -43.18 15.02 -11.63
CA ARG A 122 -44.23 14.04 -11.94
C ARG A 122 -45.33 13.95 -10.88
N GLN A 123 -45.21 14.71 -9.78
CA GLN A 123 -46.21 14.78 -8.71
C GLN A 123 -47.02 16.09 -8.70
N VAL A 124 -46.82 16.97 -9.69
CA VAL A 124 -47.54 18.27 -9.82
C VAL A 124 -48.38 18.31 -11.10
N LEU A 125 -48.84 17.15 -11.58
CA LEU A 125 -49.81 17.01 -12.68
C LEU A 125 -51.03 16.25 -12.18
#